data_AF-A0A966CPS2-F1
#
_entry.id   AF-A0A966CPS2-F1
#
_cell.length_a   1.000
_cell.length_b   1.000
_cell.length_c   1.000
_cell.angle_alpha   90.00
_cell.angle_beta   90.00
_cell.angle_gamma   90.00
#
_symmetry.space_group_name_H-M   'P 1'
#
loop_
_entity.id
_entity.type
_entity.pdbx_description
1 polymer ?
#
loop_
_entity_poly.entity_id
_entity_poly.type
_entity_poly.pdbx_seq_one_letter_code
_entity_poly.pdbx_strand_id
1 'polypeptide(L)'
;MKLLLSPQRRDDTLTLSKSGDALTVNGTVYDFSPLPDGATLPRDAIDCEWICGDVSRINGELEIPILFPHGPDASEAARFPEPLTVTSDGQVVLPE
;
A
#
# COMPACT_ATOMS: atom_id res chain seq x y z
N MET A 1 -1.14 2.11 -10.00
CA MET A 1 -0.68 1.48 -8.74
C MET A 1 -1.91 1.36 -7.86
N LYS A 2 -2.22 0.17 -7.41
CA LYS A 2 -3.42 -0.16 -6.65
C LYS A 2 -3.02 -0.64 -5.27
N LEU A 3 -3.52 0.02 -4.24
CA LEU A 3 -3.27 -0.34 -2.85
C LEU A 3 -4.47 -1.14 -2.33
N LEU A 4 -4.20 -2.35 -1.84
CA LEU A 4 -5.20 -3.22 -1.23
C LEU A 4 -5.09 -3.04 0.29
N LEU A 5 -5.95 -2.19 0.84
CA LEU A 5 -5.90 -1.83 2.26
C LEU A 5 -6.46 -2.98 3.12
N SER A 6 -5.66 -3.45 4.07
CA SER A 6 -6.02 -4.44 5.09
C SER A 6 -6.24 -3.73 6.43
N PRO A 7 -7.48 -3.34 6.76
CA PRO A 7 -7.78 -2.54 7.94
C PRO A 7 -7.44 -3.29 9.23
N GLN A 8 -6.82 -2.59 10.20
CA GLN A 8 -6.49 -3.13 11.50
C GLN A 8 -6.66 -2.07 12.60
N ARG A 9 -7.34 -2.43 13.69
CA ARG A 9 -7.38 -1.59 14.90
C ARG A 9 -5.98 -1.51 15.51
N ARG A 10 -5.29 -0.39 15.28
CA ARG A 10 -3.93 -0.10 15.75
C ARG A 10 -3.77 1.42 15.80
N ASP A 11 -3.06 1.95 16.81
CA ASP A 11 -2.92 3.40 17.03
C ASP A 11 -1.69 4.01 16.34
N ASP A 12 -0.88 3.18 15.67
CA ASP A 12 0.24 3.63 14.86
C ASP A 12 -0.22 4.42 13.63
N THR A 13 0.64 5.32 13.15
CA THR A 13 0.36 6.18 11.98
C THR A 13 0.95 5.57 10.71
N LEU A 14 0.19 5.66 9.62
CA LEU A 14 0.64 5.30 8.28
C LEU A 14 0.59 6.54 7.37
N THR A 15 1.72 6.82 6.72
CA THR A 15 1.84 7.81 5.65
C THR A 15 2.38 7.14 4.40
N LEU A 16 1.77 7.46 3.25
CA LEU A 16 2.10 6.88 1.96
C LEU A 16 2.33 7.98 0.92
N SER A 17 3.34 7.83 0.07
CA SER A 17 3.49 8.66 -1.14
C SER A 17 4.00 7.84 -2.31
N LYS A 18 3.48 8.13 -3.50
CA LYS A 18 3.87 7.48 -4.76
C LYS A 18 4.89 8.34 -5.51
N SER A 19 5.88 7.70 -6.11
CA SER A 19 6.79 8.30 -7.10
C SER A 19 7.10 7.28 -8.20
N GLY A 20 6.41 7.37 -9.34
CA GLY A 20 6.47 6.34 -10.36
C GLY A 20 6.00 4.98 -9.82
N ASP A 21 6.88 3.98 -9.88
CA ASP A 21 6.66 2.63 -9.34
C ASP A 21 7.22 2.44 -7.92
N ALA A 22 7.77 3.49 -7.32
CA ALA A 22 8.19 3.47 -5.92
C ALA A 22 7.06 3.95 -4.99
N LEU A 23 6.94 3.29 -3.84
CA LEU A 23 6.06 3.68 -2.75
C LEU A 23 6.91 4.05 -1.53
N THR A 24 6.75 5.28 -1.03
CA THR A 24 7.32 5.68 0.25
C THR A 24 6.32 5.35 1.35
N VAL A 25 6.74 4.57 2.34
CA VAL A 25 5.93 4.20 3.51
C VAL A 25 6.63 4.72 4.75
N ASN A 26 5.96 5.62 5.50
CA ASN A 26 6.52 6.23 6.71
C ASN A 26 7.95 6.79 6.52
N GLY A 27 8.19 7.42 5.36
CA GLY A 27 9.48 8.03 5.00
C GLY A 27 10.52 7.06 4.43
N THR A 28 10.24 5.75 4.36
CA THR A 28 11.14 4.75 3.75
C THR A 28 10.67 4.41 2.34
N VAL A 29 11.57 4.47 1.36
CA VAL A 29 11.26 4.22 -0.05
C VAL A 29 11.37 2.73 -0.38
N TYR A 30 10.33 2.18 -1.00
CA TYR A 30 10.30 0.83 -1.57
C TYR A 30 10.14 0.94 -3.08
N ASP A 31 11.19 0.59 -3.82
CA ASP A 31 11.21 0.68 -5.28
C ASP A 31 10.80 -0.65 -5.94
N PHE A 32 9.63 -0.65 -6.59
CA PHE A 32 9.11 -1.81 -7.31
C PHE A 32 9.31 -1.70 -8.82
N SER A 33 10.06 -0.70 -9.30
CA SER A 33 10.43 -0.58 -10.72
C SER A 33 11.09 -1.85 -11.29
N PRO A 34 11.92 -2.60 -10.53
CA PRO A 34 12.52 -3.84 -11.02
C PRO A 34 11.55 -5.02 -11.17
N LEU A 35 10.35 -4.96 -10.58
CA LEU A 35 9.37 -6.06 -10.65
C LEU A 35 8.71 -6.06 -12.05
N PRO A 36 8.98 -7.06 -12.91
CA PRO A 36 8.43 -7.07 -14.27
C PRO A 36 6.94 -7.41 -14.27
N ASP A 37 6.27 -7.13 -15.39
CA ASP A 37 4.86 -7.48 -15.55
C ASP A 37 4.65 -9.00 -15.49
N GLY A 38 3.58 -9.42 -14.81
CA GLY A 38 3.26 -10.83 -14.54
C GLY A 38 4.06 -11.46 -13.41
N ALA A 39 4.95 -10.73 -12.74
CA ALA A 39 5.73 -11.25 -11.62
C ALA A 39 5.15 -10.85 -10.26
N THR A 40 5.54 -11.64 -9.26
CA THR A 40 5.17 -11.46 -7.86
C THR A 40 6.44 -11.41 -7.02
N LEU A 41 6.55 -10.38 -6.18
CA LEU A 41 7.53 -10.26 -5.11
C LEU A 41 6.91 -10.82 -3.82
N PRO A 42 7.42 -11.95 -3.30
CA PRO A 42 6.88 -12.55 -2.08
C PRO A 42 7.00 -11.61 -0.89
N ARG A 43 6.00 -11.64 0.01
CA ARG A 43 5.99 -10.86 1.25
C ARG A 43 7.28 -11.01 2.06
N ASP A 44 7.82 -12.22 2.14
CA ASP A 44 9.02 -12.51 2.93
C ASP A 44 10.30 -11.84 2.38
N ALA A 45 10.27 -11.37 1.13
CA ALA A 45 11.37 -10.62 0.52
C ALA A 45 11.26 -9.09 0.77
N ILE A 46 10.21 -8.63 1.47
CA ILE A 46 9.91 -7.23 1.69
C ILE A 46 10.14 -6.88 3.16
N ASP A 47 11.17 -6.08 3.44
CA ASP A 47 11.50 -5.60 4.78
C ASP A 47 10.65 -4.35 5.14
N CYS A 48 9.33 -4.53 5.19
CA CYS A 48 8.35 -3.49 5.54
C CYS A 48 7.20 -4.10 6.35
N GLU A 49 6.99 -3.66 7.59
CA GLU A 49 5.87 -4.16 8.40
C GLU A 49 4.49 -3.82 7.81
N TRP A 50 4.42 -2.72 7.05
CA TRP A 50 3.18 -2.15 6.52
C TRP A 50 2.74 -2.79 5.21
N ILE A 51 3.65 -3.42 4.47
CA ILE A 51 3.26 -4.25 3.33
C ILE A 51 2.94 -5.62 3.90
N CYS A 52 1.70 -6.08 3.77
CA CYS A 52 1.21 -7.25 4.52
C CYS A 52 0.89 -8.46 3.62
N GLY A 53 1.34 -8.44 2.38
CA GLY A 53 1.18 -9.54 1.44
C GLY A 53 2.13 -9.41 0.26
N ASP A 54 2.01 -10.35 -0.68
CA ASP A 54 2.81 -10.37 -1.89
C ASP A 54 2.48 -9.16 -2.78
N VAL A 55 3.52 -8.53 -3.34
CA VAL A 55 3.36 -7.45 -4.31
C VAL A 55 3.41 -8.04 -5.70
N SER A 56 2.38 -7.79 -6.50
CA SER A 56 2.31 -8.32 -7.87
C SER A 56 2.21 -7.19 -8.87
N ARG A 57 2.78 -7.38 -10.07
CA ARG A 57 2.50 -6.53 -11.23
C ARG A 57 1.61 -7.32 -12.19
N ILE A 58 0.39 -6.82 -12.42
CA ILE A 58 -0.61 -7.47 -13.25
C ILE A 58 -1.04 -6.47 -14.34
N ASN A 59 -0.81 -6.82 -15.60
CA ASN A 59 -1.13 -5.98 -16.76
C ASN A 59 -0.52 -4.56 -16.65
N GLY A 60 0.72 -4.48 -16.16
CA GLY A 60 1.47 -3.24 -15.98
C GLY A 60 1.14 -2.48 -14.69
N GLU A 61 0.12 -2.88 -13.92
CA GLU A 61 -0.25 -2.24 -12.66
C GLU A 61 0.28 -3.01 -11.45
N LEU A 62 0.98 -2.31 -10.56
CA LEU A 62 1.36 -2.82 -9.25
C LEU A 62 0.13 -2.92 -8.33
N GLU A 63 -0.11 -4.10 -7.77
CA GLU A 63 -1.03 -4.34 -6.66
C GLU A 63 -0.22 -4.58 -5.37
N ILE A 64 -0.44 -3.73 -4.36
CA ILE A 64 0.34 -3.72 -3.12
C ILE A 64 -0.61 -3.87 -1.92
N PRO A 65 -0.56 -4.99 -1.18
CA PRO A 65 -1.30 -5.16 0.06
C PRO A 65 -0.69 -4.33 1.19
N ILE A 66 -1.47 -3.43 1.78
CA ILE A 66 -1.03 -2.50 2.82
C ILE A 66 -1.82 -2.74 4.10
N LEU A 67 -1.14 -2.98 5.23
CA LEU A 67 -1.72 -2.90 6.55
C LEU A 67 -2.15 -1.46 6.81
N PHE A 68 -3.44 -1.27 7.06
CA PHE A 68 -4.04 0.05 7.21
C PHE A 68 -4.51 0.24 8.66
N PRO A 69 -3.75 0.96 9.49
CA PRO A 69 -4.10 1.15 10.89
C PRO A 69 -5.26 2.14 11.01
N HIS A 70 -6.20 1.86 11.90
CA HIS A 70 -7.28 2.78 12.22
C HIS A 70 -7.58 2.84 13.72
N GLY A 71 -8.12 3.99 14.14
CA GLY A 71 -8.55 4.26 15.51
C GLY A 71 -9.82 3.49 15.91
N PRO A 72 -10.25 3.61 17.18
CA PRO A 72 -11.47 2.95 17.66
C PRO A 72 -12.75 3.51 17.01
N ASP A 73 -12.72 4.78 16.63
CA ASP A 73 -13.88 5.50 16.07
C ASP A 73 -13.80 5.65 14.53
N ALA A 74 -13.06 4.78 13.87
CA ALA A 74 -12.85 4.81 12.42
C ALA A 74 -14.15 4.66 11.63
N SER A 75 -14.26 5.39 10.51
CA SER A 75 -15.45 5.33 9.68
C SER A 75 -15.66 3.94 9.05
N GLU A 76 -16.79 3.75 8.40
CA GLU A 76 -17.03 2.54 7.60
C GLU A 76 -16.04 2.44 6.43
N ALA A 77 -15.71 3.55 5.78
CA ALA A 77 -14.75 3.58 4.67
C ALA A 77 -13.33 3.20 5.14
N ALA A 78 -12.98 3.54 6.38
CA ALA A 78 -11.70 3.13 6.96
C ALA A 78 -11.71 1.66 7.45
N ARG A 79 -12.83 1.17 7.97
CA ARG A 79 -12.96 -0.23 8.44
C ARG A 79 -13.19 -1.24 7.32
N PHE A 80 -13.71 -0.80 6.18
CA PHE A 80 -14.00 -1.61 5.00
C PHE A 80 -13.58 -0.85 3.73
N PRO A 81 -12.27 -0.60 3.55
CA PRO A 81 -11.78 0.20 2.44
C PRO A 81 -11.93 -0.55 1.12
N GLU A 82 -12.42 0.17 0.11
CA GLU A 82 -12.25 -0.22 -1.28
C GLU A 82 -10.76 -0.09 -1.68
N PRO A 83 -10.28 -0.89 -2.66
CA PRO A 83 -8.94 -0.70 -3.21
C PRO A 83 -8.69 0.73 -3.69
N LEU A 84 -7.53 1.29 -3.33
CA LEU A 84 -7.16 2.65 -3.75
C LEU A 84 -6.34 2.61 -5.04
N THR A 85 -6.87 3.21 -6.11
CA THR A 85 -6.10 3.42 -7.35
C THR A 85 -5.36 4.76 -7.29
N VAL A 86 -4.04 4.69 -7.15
CA VAL A 86 -3.14 5.86 -7.11
C VAL A 86 -2.57 6.10 -8.51
N THR A 87 -3.10 7.14 -9.18
CA THR A 87 -2.73 7.49 -10.56
C THR A 87 -1.65 8.57 -10.65
N SER A 88 -1.55 9.44 -9.64
CA SER A 88 -0.65 10.59 -9.61
C SER A 88 0.46 10.39 -8.59
N ASP A 89 1.63 10.95 -8.86
CA ASP A 89 2.71 11.01 -7.87
C ASP A 89 2.37 12.01 -6.76
N GLY A 90 2.94 11.79 -5.58
CA GLY A 90 2.70 12.60 -4.39
C GLY A 90 2.05 11.83 -3.25
N GLN A 91 1.55 12.57 -2.26
CA GLN A 91 0.94 12.01 -1.07
C GLN A 91 -0.35 11.26 -1.41
N VAL A 92 -0.49 10.04 -0.89
CA VAL A 92 -1.72 9.25 -1.01
C VAL A 92 -2.68 9.69 0.08
N VAL A 93 -3.92 10.00 -0.30
CA VAL A 93 -5.01 10.28 0.64
C VAL A 93 -5.61 8.94 1.08
N LEU A 94 -5.57 8.67 2.38
CA LEU A 94 -6.16 7.48 2.97
C LEU A 94 -7.62 7.76 3.41
N PRO A 95 -8.49 6.74 3.47
CA PRO A 95 -9.83 6.87 4.05
C PRO A 95 -9.76 7.25 5.54
N GLU A 96 -10.74 8.02 6.02
CA GLU A 96 -10.94 8.36 7.44
C GLU A 96 -12.29 7.82 7.92
#